data_AF-A0A7R8ZGY1-F1
#
_entry.id   AF-A0A7R8ZGY1-F1
#
_cell.length_a   1.000
_cell.length_b   1.000
_cell.length_c   1.000
_cell.angle_alpha   90.00
_cell.angle_beta   90.00
_cell.angle_gamma   90.00
#
_symmetry.space_group_name_H-M   'P 1'
#
loop_
_entity.id
_entity.type
_entity.pdbx_description
1 polymer ?
#
loop_
_entity_poly.entity_id
_entity_poly.type
_entity_poly.pdbx_seq_one_letter_code
_entity_poly.pdbx_strand_id
1 'polypeptide(L)'
;MGSYNYLGFSENQGLCHETSKKSIQKYGVGMTSFRRELGDTLQLLELEDLVAEYIGTEAAMTFGMGFATNSLNIPGLLKKGDLVISDQCNHASLVLGMRLSACAVNIFKHNDMKDLEKVLRNAIVFGDPRTRRPWKRIIIVVEGIYSMEGSIVKLPEIMRLKKKYKAYLYVDEAHSIGAIGPSGKGVVDYFGLDVRDVDIMMGTFTKSFGAAGGYIAGSKALIDHLKTV
;
A
#
# COMPACT_ATOMS: atom_id res chain seq x y z
N MET A 1 -0.86 7.54 -25.90
CA MET A 1 -1.68 7.45 -24.67
C MET A 1 -1.37 6.14 -23.94
N GLY A 2 -0.18 6.03 -23.32
CA GLY A 2 0.24 4.81 -22.60
C GLY A 2 1.13 5.11 -21.39
N SER A 3 1.15 6.37 -20.96
CA SER A 3 1.90 6.82 -19.79
C SER A 3 1.01 6.81 -18.56
N TYR A 4 1.62 6.57 -17.39
CA TYR A 4 0.96 6.69 -16.09
C TYR A 4 1.09 8.08 -15.45
N ASN A 5 1.54 9.09 -16.21
CA ASN A 5 1.60 10.49 -15.79
C ASN A 5 0.20 11.13 -15.77
N TYR A 6 -0.67 10.66 -14.87
CA TYR A 6 -2.09 11.02 -14.85
C TYR A 6 -2.36 12.51 -14.63
N LEU A 7 -1.54 13.18 -13.81
CA LEU A 7 -1.71 14.59 -13.46
C LEU A 7 -0.79 15.54 -14.24
N GLY A 8 0.08 15.02 -15.12
CA GLY A 8 0.99 15.88 -15.88
C GLY A 8 2.13 16.46 -15.05
N PHE A 9 2.54 15.82 -13.94
CA PHE A 9 3.62 16.34 -13.09
C PHE A 9 5.03 15.98 -13.57
N SER A 10 5.16 15.03 -14.50
CA SER A 10 6.47 14.63 -15.06
C SER A 10 6.94 15.49 -16.25
N GLU A 11 6.51 16.74 -16.35
CA GLU A 11 6.87 17.65 -17.45
C GLU A 11 8.25 18.29 -17.26
N ASN A 12 8.91 18.66 -18.35
CA ASN A 12 10.23 19.31 -18.34
C ASN A 12 10.19 20.80 -17.97
N GLN A 13 9.04 21.29 -17.52
CA GLN A 13 8.81 22.68 -17.17
C GLN A 13 7.82 22.78 -16.01
N GLY A 14 7.79 23.93 -15.34
CA GLY A 14 6.88 24.18 -14.23
C GLY A 14 7.47 23.87 -12.86
N LEU A 15 6.62 23.94 -11.83
CA LEU A 15 7.04 23.94 -10.44
C LEU A 15 7.78 22.65 -10.03
N CYS A 16 7.30 21.48 -10.46
CA CYS A 16 7.94 20.19 -10.14
C CYS A 16 9.35 20.11 -10.71
N HIS A 17 9.56 20.52 -11.96
CA HIS A 17 10.86 20.56 -12.62
C HIS A 17 11.83 21.49 -11.89
N GLU A 18 11.42 22.75 -11.67
CA GLU A 18 12.25 23.76 -11.03
C GLU A 18 12.62 23.39 -9.59
N THR A 19 11.66 22.82 -8.84
CA THR A 19 11.91 22.40 -7.45
C THR A 19 12.86 21.21 -7.40
N SER A 20 12.68 20.23 -8.29
CA SER A 20 13.58 19.06 -8.38
C SER A 20 15.01 19.49 -8.72
N LYS A 21 15.17 20.41 -9.69
CA LYS A 21 16.47 20.97 -10.07
C LYS A 21 17.17 21.68 -8.91
N LYS A 22 16.43 22.53 -8.17
CA LYS A 22 16.96 23.22 -6.99
C LYS A 22 17.35 22.24 -5.88
N SER A 23 16.54 21.21 -5.64
CA SER A 23 16.84 20.18 -4.64
C SER A 23 18.12 19.41 -4.99
N ILE A 24 18.32 19.02 -6.25
CA ILE A 24 19.56 18.35 -6.70
C ILE A 24 20.77 19.27 -6.53
N GLN A 25 20.66 20.56 -6.88
CA GLN A 25 21.75 21.52 -6.72
C GLN A 25 22.12 21.74 -5.24
N LYS A 26 21.14 21.72 -4.33
CA LYS A 26 21.35 21.97 -2.91
C LYS A 26 21.82 20.73 -2.13
N TYR A 27 21.29 19.56 -2.47
CA TYR A 27 21.43 18.34 -1.66
C TYR A 27 22.19 17.21 -2.37
N GLY A 28 22.53 17.38 -3.65
CA GLY A 28 23.15 16.35 -4.48
C GLY A 28 22.13 15.36 -5.07
N VAL A 29 22.65 14.33 -5.75
CA VAL A 29 21.84 13.37 -6.52
C VAL A 29 21.33 12.18 -5.70
N GLY A 30 21.79 12.02 -4.47
CA GLY A 30 21.38 10.94 -3.59
C GLY A 30 22.39 10.69 -2.48
N MET A 31 22.01 9.80 -1.56
CA MET A 31 22.86 9.37 -0.48
C MET A 31 23.21 7.89 -0.63
N THR A 32 24.47 7.55 -0.41
CA THR A 32 25.00 6.19 -0.58
C THR A 32 25.00 5.43 0.75
N SER A 33 23.93 5.55 1.54
CA SER A 33 23.75 4.85 2.82
C SER A 33 22.28 4.44 2.96
N PHE A 34 22.04 3.35 3.68
CA PHE A 34 20.69 2.88 3.99
C PHE A 34 20.20 3.51 5.30
N ARG A 35 18.87 3.60 5.47
CA ARG A 35 18.23 4.39 6.54
C ARG A 35 18.69 4.04 7.95
N ARG A 36 18.95 2.77 8.21
CA ARG A 36 19.40 2.27 9.53
C ARG A 36 20.82 2.71 9.92
N GLU A 37 21.61 3.22 8.98
CA GLU A 37 22.90 3.84 9.28
C GLU A 37 22.79 5.37 9.19
N LEU A 38 23.18 5.95 8.06
CA LEU A 38 23.21 7.39 7.85
C LEU A 38 22.24 7.80 6.75
N GLY A 39 21.35 6.89 6.32
CA GLY A 39 20.38 7.01 5.24
C GLY A 39 19.24 8.01 5.44
N ASP A 40 19.00 8.47 6.66
CA ASP A 40 17.91 9.39 6.96
C ASP A 40 18.30 10.85 6.71
N THR A 41 17.56 11.50 5.82
CA THR A 41 17.72 12.92 5.52
C THR A 41 16.48 13.70 5.93
N LEU A 42 16.64 14.99 6.20
CA LEU A 42 15.52 15.87 6.55
C LEU A 42 14.43 15.88 5.46
N GLN A 43 14.80 15.80 4.18
CA GLN A 43 13.86 15.78 3.06
C GLN A 43 13.02 14.51 3.02
N LEU A 44 13.58 13.37 3.44
CA LEU A 44 12.81 12.12 3.54
C LEU A 44 11.81 12.19 4.67
N LEU A 45 12.19 12.78 5.82
CA LEU A 45 11.30 12.98 6.95
C LEU A 45 10.18 13.97 6.60
N GLU A 46 10.50 15.10 5.96
CA GLU A 46 9.52 16.08 5.47
C GLU A 46 8.56 15.45 4.46
N LEU A 47 9.05 14.58 3.55
CA LEU A 47 8.20 13.85 2.62
C LEU A 47 7.28 12.86 3.35
N GLU A 48 7.76 12.17 4.37
CA GLU A 48 6.97 11.22 5.16
C GLU A 48 5.86 11.93 5.94
N ASP A 49 6.17 13.06 6.57
CA ASP A 49 5.19 13.89 7.26
C ASP A 49 4.13 14.43 6.28
N LEU A 50 4.57 14.92 5.11
CA LEU A 50 3.67 15.39 4.07
C LEU A 50 2.76 14.28 3.53
N VAL A 51 3.29 13.07 3.34
CA VAL A 51 2.49 11.91 2.89
C VAL A 51 1.47 11.51 3.95
N ALA A 52 1.87 11.46 5.23
CA ALA A 52 0.98 11.15 6.33
C ALA A 52 -0.16 12.19 6.43
N GLU A 53 0.17 13.48 6.32
CA GLU A 53 -0.81 14.59 6.31
C GLU A 53 -1.74 14.49 5.10
N TYR A 54 -1.19 14.29 3.90
CA TYR A 54 -1.96 14.20 2.67
C TYR A 54 -2.99 13.07 2.74
N ILE A 55 -2.57 11.88 3.18
CA ILE A 55 -3.44 10.71 3.28
C ILE A 55 -4.40 10.83 4.48
N GLY A 56 -3.97 11.47 5.57
CA GLY A 56 -4.72 11.58 6.83
C GLY A 56 -4.43 10.46 7.84
N THR A 57 -3.25 9.81 7.72
CA THR A 57 -2.78 8.75 8.63
C THR A 57 -1.86 9.30 9.72
N GLU A 58 -1.52 8.50 10.72
CA GLU A 58 -0.65 8.93 11.83
C GLU A 58 0.83 9.07 11.40
N ALA A 59 1.29 8.20 10.51
CA ALA A 59 2.66 8.22 10.01
C ALA A 59 2.74 7.56 8.62
N ALA A 60 3.82 7.84 7.90
CA ALA A 60 4.18 7.17 6.67
C ALA A 60 5.68 6.84 6.63
N MET A 61 6.03 5.87 5.80
CA MET A 61 7.40 5.52 5.46
C MET A 61 7.53 5.43 3.94
N THR A 62 8.59 6.04 3.41
CA THR A 62 8.86 6.08 1.97
C THR A 62 9.92 5.07 1.55
N PHE A 63 9.83 4.64 0.29
CA PHE A 63 10.70 3.64 -0.32
C PHE A 63 11.12 4.07 -1.72
N GLY A 64 12.34 3.74 -2.13
CA GLY A 64 12.91 4.20 -3.39
C GLY A 64 12.30 3.61 -4.67
N MET A 65 11.44 2.59 -4.57
CA MET A 65 10.81 1.97 -5.75
C MET A 65 9.37 1.51 -5.48
N GLY A 66 8.44 1.84 -6.39
CA GLY A 66 7.01 1.50 -6.24
C GLY A 66 6.75 -0.01 -6.17
N PHE A 67 7.34 -0.81 -7.07
CA PHE A 67 7.21 -2.28 -7.04
C PHE A 67 7.80 -2.87 -5.74
N ALA A 68 8.99 -2.39 -5.34
CA ALA A 68 9.69 -2.86 -4.15
C ALA A 68 8.98 -2.47 -2.84
N THR A 69 8.19 -1.39 -2.85
CA THR A 69 7.38 -0.96 -1.70
C THR A 69 6.49 -2.11 -1.21
N ASN A 70 5.91 -2.88 -2.14
CA ASN A 70 5.19 -4.10 -1.81
C ASN A 70 6.15 -5.27 -1.58
N SER A 71 6.97 -5.61 -2.59
CA SER A 71 7.65 -6.91 -2.60
C SER A 71 8.71 -7.07 -1.51
N LEU A 72 9.34 -5.98 -1.06
CA LEU A 72 10.39 -6.02 -0.04
C LEU A 72 9.88 -5.74 1.39
N ASN A 73 8.74 -5.06 1.55
CA ASN A 73 8.23 -4.72 2.88
C ASN A 73 7.15 -5.66 3.40
N ILE A 74 6.38 -6.32 2.53
CA ILE A 74 5.43 -7.35 2.96
C ILE A 74 6.11 -8.45 3.81
N PRO A 75 7.34 -8.92 3.50
CA PRO A 75 8.08 -9.83 4.38
C PRO A 75 8.39 -9.30 5.79
N GLY A 76 8.51 -7.98 5.98
CA GLY A 76 8.66 -7.36 7.31
C GLY A 76 7.33 -7.21 8.05
N LEU A 77 6.21 -7.20 7.32
CA LEU A 77 4.86 -7.03 7.86
C LEU A 77 4.18 -8.35 8.19
N LEU A 78 4.41 -9.37 7.36
CA LEU A 78 3.77 -10.68 7.42
C LEU A 78 4.78 -11.75 7.81
N LYS A 79 4.32 -12.77 8.53
CA LYS A 79 5.16 -13.86 9.00
C LYS A 79 4.45 -15.19 8.93
N LYS A 80 5.21 -16.26 9.16
CA LYS A 80 4.67 -17.61 9.29
C LYS A 80 3.56 -17.66 10.35
N GLY A 81 2.41 -18.20 9.95
CA GLY A 81 1.20 -18.31 10.78
C GLY A 81 0.19 -17.18 10.58
N ASP A 82 0.48 -16.20 9.72
CA ASP A 82 -0.53 -15.29 9.18
C ASP A 82 -1.14 -15.88 7.89
N LEU A 83 -2.37 -15.45 7.61
CA LEU A 83 -3.06 -15.72 6.35
C LEU A 83 -3.32 -14.40 5.63
N VAL A 84 -3.01 -14.37 4.35
CA VAL A 84 -3.48 -13.36 3.41
C VAL A 84 -4.63 -13.91 2.59
N ILE A 85 -5.68 -13.12 2.45
CA ILE A 85 -6.78 -13.32 1.50
C ILE A 85 -6.61 -12.27 0.40
N SER A 86 -6.06 -12.69 -0.73
CA SER A 86 -5.68 -11.83 -1.85
C SER A 86 -6.77 -11.84 -2.94
N ASP A 87 -7.09 -10.67 -3.50
CA ASP A 87 -7.86 -10.62 -4.74
C ASP A 87 -7.08 -11.34 -5.85
N GLN A 88 -7.81 -12.01 -6.74
CA GLN A 88 -7.26 -12.78 -7.85
C GLN A 88 -6.46 -11.92 -8.84
N CYS A 89 -6.82 -10.65 -9.00
CA CYS A 89 -6.17 -9.72 -9.93
C CYS A 89 -5.12 -8.82 -9.26
N ASN A 90 -4.73 -9.09 -8.01
CA ASN A 90 -3.70 -8.30 -7.35
C ASN A 90 -2.36 -8.32 -8.10
N HIS A 91 -1.71 -7.16 -8.09
CA HIS A 91 -0.50 -6.86 -8.82
C HIS A 91 0.65 -7.79 -8.42
N ALA A 92 1.52 -8.08 -9.40
CA ALA A 92 2.65 -9.01 -9.23
C ALA A 92 3.58 -8.63 -8.07
N SER A 93 3.68 -7.35 -7.70
CA SER A 93 4.46 -6.91 -6.54
C SER A 93 3.91 -7.40 -5.20
N LEU A 94 2.58 -7.39 -5.05
CA LEU A 94 1.90 -7.94 -3.87
C LEU A 94 2.11 -9.46 -3.81
N VAL A 95 1.92 -10.13 -4.94
CA VAL A 95 2.13 -11.59 -5.08
C VAL A 95 3.55 -11.98 -4.70
N LEU A 96 4.55 -11.25 -5.19
CA LEU A 96 5.94 -11.51 -4.85
C LEU A 96 6.22 -11.28 -3.35
N GLY A 97 5.74 -10.17 -2.79
CA GLY A 97 5.92 -9.87 -1.36
C GLY A 97 5.30 -10.95 -0.46
N MET A 98 4.10 -11.42 -0.79
CA MET A 98 3.45 -12.52 -0.08
C MET A 98 4.29 -13.81 -0.16
N ARG A 99 4.79 -14.17 -1.35
CA ARG A 99 5.65 -15.35 -1.55
C ARG A 99 6.93 -15.28 -0.70
N LEU A 100 7.52 -14.10 -0.55
CA LEU A 100 8.74 -13.90 0.24
C LEU A 100 8.47 -13.93 1.77
N SER A 101 7.28 -13.54 2.22
CA SER A 101 6.92 -13.46 3.66
C SER A 101 6.63 -14.81 4.35
N ALA A 102 6.62 -15.91 3.61
CA ALA A 102 6.25 -17.25 4.09
C ALA A 102 4.86 -17.34 4.78
N CYS A 103 3.99 -16.35 4.57
CA CYS A 103 2.59 -16.41 5.00
C CYS A 103 1.79 -17.42 4.16
N ALA A 104 0.65 -17.84 4.66
CA ALA A 104 -0.31 -18.58 3.85
C ALA A 104 -1.10 -17.58 2.99
N VAL A 105 -1.48 -18.01 1.78
CA VAL A 105 -2.27 -17.17 0.87
C VAL A 105 -3.47 -17.98 0.38
N ASN A 106 -4.66 -17.43 0.59
CA ASN A 106 -5.87 -17.85 -0.10
C ASN A 106 -6.27 -16.76 -1.10
N ILE A 107 -6.80 -17.17 -2.24
CA ILE A 107 -7.27 -16.25 -3.27
C ILE A 107 -8.80 -16.24 -3.24
N PHE A 108 -9.40 -15.06 -3.37
CA PHE A 108 -10.82 -14.93 -3.67
C PHE A 108 -11.01 -14.36 -5.08
N LYS A 109 -12.13 -14.69 -5.72
CA LYS A 109 -12.44 -14.21 -7.07
C LYS A 109 -12.51 -12.69 -7.13
N HIS A 110 -11.99 -12.14 -8.23
CA HIS A 110 -11.88 -10.69 -8.42
C HIS A 110 -13.19 -9.95 -8.11
N ASN A 111 -13.13 -9.04 -7.13
CA ASN A 111 -14.24 -8.17 -6.71
C ASN A 111 -15.56 -8.91 -6.34
N ASP A 112 -15.48 -10.20 -5.95
CA ASP A 112 -16.60 -11.04 -5.51
C ASP A 112 -16.66 -11.11 -3.98
N MET A 113 -17.57 -10.32 -3.39
CA MET A 113 -17.72 -10.24 -1.94
C MET A 113 -18.32 -11.51 -1.30
N LYS A 114 -19.06 -12.31 -2.07
CA LYS A 114 -19.60 -13.58 -1.58
C LYS A 114 -18.49 -14.62 -1.45
N ASP A 115 -17.60 -14.66 -2.44
CA ASP A 115 -16.42 -15.53 -2.40
C ASP A 115 -15.44 -15.07 -1.31
N LEU A 116 -15.17 -13.77 -1.19
CA LEU A 116 -14.37 -13.21 -0.10
C LEU A 116 -14.91 -13.62 1.28
N GLU A 117 -16.21 -13.44 1.52
CA GLU A 117 -16.84 -13.83 2.78
C GLU A 117 -16.75 -15.34 3.03
N LYS A 118 -16.91 -16.16 2.00
CA LYS A 118 -16.74 -17.63 2.09
C LYS A 118 -15.32 -18.00 2.49
N VAL A 119 -14.30 -17.40 1.85
CA VAL A 119 -12.89 -17.65 2.14
C VAL A 119 -12.55 -17.21 3.58
N LEU A 120 -13.02 -16.04 4.00
CA LEU A 120 -12.87 -15.54 5.38
C LEU A 120 -13.46 -16.51 6.41
N ARG A 121 -14.72 -16.94 6.20
CA ARG A 121 -15.40 -17.88 7.11
C ARG A 121 -14.63 -19.20 7.22
N ASN A 122 -14.22 -19.76 6.09
CA ASN A 122 -13.46 -21.02 6.08
C ASN A 122 -12.11 -20.87 6.79
N ALA A 123 -11.40 -19.77 6.58
CA ALA A 123 -10.14 -19.49 7.25
C ALA A 123 -10.29 -19.46 8.77
N ILE A 124 -11.37 -18.87 9.28
CA ILE A 124 -11.64 -18.77 10.72
C ILE A 124 -12.08 -20.12 11.30
N VAL A 125 -12.98 -20.83 10.62
CA VAL A 125 -13.53 -22.09 11.10
C VAL A 125 -12.48 -23.21 11.10
N PHE A 126 -11.70 -23.32 10.04
CA PHE A 126 -10.77 -24.44 9.87
C PHE A 126 -9.34 -24.13 10.31
N GLY A 127 -8.99 -22.85 10.47
CA GLY A 127 -7.63 -22.41 10.82
C GLY A 127 -6.59 -22.78 9.76
N ASP A 128 -5.34 -22.87 10.19
CA ASP A 128 -4.21 -23.32 9.38
C ASP A 128 -4.34 -24.82 9.07
N PRO A 129 -4.48 -25.23 7.80
CA PRO A 129 -4.63 -26.65 7.43
C PRO A 129 -3.47 -27.54 7.88
N ARG A 130 -2.25 -26.97 8.01
CA ARG A 130 -1.05 -27.71 8.37
C ARG A 130 -0.94 -27.95 9.87
N THR A 131 -1.30 -26.95 10.67
CA THR A 131 -1.14 -26.99 12.13
C THR A 131 -2.45 -27.22 12.89
N ARG A 132 -3.59 -27.10 12.20
CA ARG A 132 -4.96 -27.10 12.76
C ARG A 132 -5.18 -26.06 13.85
N ARG A 133 -4.37 -25.00 13.86
CA ARG A 133 -4.46 -23.88 14.81
C ARG A 133 -5.09 -22.65 14.16
N PRO A 134 -5.71 -21.75 14.94
CA PRO A 134 -6.16 -20.47 14.43
C PRO A 134 -5.01 -19.66 13.81
N TRP A 135 -5.30 -18.92 12.76
CA TRP A 135 -4.36 -17.95 12.19
C TRP A 135 -4.05 -16.85 13.22
N LYS A 136 -2.80 -16.39 13.25
CA LYS A 136 -2.40 -15.28 14.14
C LYS A 136 -3.04 -13.97 13.70
N ARG A 137 -3.04 -13.74 12.39
CA ARG A 137 -3.66 -12.59 11.72
C ARG A 137 -4.25 -13.06 10.40
N ILE A 138 -5.36 -12.46 10.02
CA ILE A 138 -5.95 -12.60 8.69
C ILE A 138 -5.94 -11.22 8.06
N ILE A 139 -5.33 -11.08 6.90
CA ILE A 139 -5.16 -9.81 6.19
C ILE A 139 -5.85 -9.93 4.82
N ILE A 140 -6.74 -9.01 4.51
CA ILE A 140 -7.32 -8.86 3.18
C ILE A 140 -6.41 -7.91 2.40
N VAL A 141 -6.00 -8.29 1.19
CA VAL A 141 -5.13 -7.47 0.33
C VAL A 141 -5.84 -7.19 -0.98
N VAL A 142 -5.98 -5.92 -1.34
CA VAL A 142 -6.66 -5.46 -2.56
C VAL A 142 -5.97 -4.23 -3.15
N GLU A 143 -6.18 -3.99 -4.45
CA GLU A 143 -5.88 -2.71 -5.11
C GLU A 143 -7.09 -1.79 -5.08
N GLY A 144 -6.87 -0.48 -5.00
CA GLY A 144 -7.94 0.53 -5.10
C GLY A 144 -8.54 0.59 -6.51
N ILE A 145 -7.67 0.72 -7.51
CA ILE A 145 -7.97 0.52 -8.93
C ILE A 145 -7.05 -0.55 -9.47
N TYR A 146 -7.62 -1.60 -10.06
CA TYR A 146 -6.86 -2.70 -10.64
C TYR A 146 -6.25 -2.29 -11.97
N SER A 147 -4.92 -2.42 -12.08
CA SER A 147 -4.14 -1.86 -13.20
C SER A 147 -4.55 -2.31 -14.60
N MET A 148 -4.99 -3.57 -14.78
CA MET A 148 -5.30 -4.14 -16.09
C MET A 148 -6.77 -3.95 -16.47
N GLU A 149 -7.68 -4.16 -15.52
CA GLU A 149 -9.12 -4.09 -15.74
C GLU A 149 -9.67 -2.67 -15.61
N GLY A 150 -8.98 -1.79 -14.87
CA GLY A 150 -9.46 -0.47 -14.49
C GLY A 150 -10.67 -0.50 -13.54
N SER A 151 -10.97 -1.68 -12.98
CA SER A 151 -12.08 -1.84 -12.03
C SER A 151 -11.74 -1.18 -10.70
N ILE A 152 -12.75 -0.61 -10.05
CA ILE A 152 -12.64 -0.06 -8.69
C ILE A 152 -13.07 -1.14 -7.70
N VAL A 153 -12.29 -1.31 -6.62
CA VAL A 153 -12.63 -2.24 -5.54
C VAL A 153 -13.93 -1.85 -4.84
N LYS A 154 -14.72 -2.85 -4.42
CA LYS A 154 -15.90 -2.65 -3.56
C LYS A 154 -15.51 -2.38 -2.10
N LEU A 155 -14.74 -1.31 -1.86
CA LEU A 155 -14.15 -1.01 -0.56
C LEU A 155 -15.18 -1.00 0.59
N PRO A 156 -16.37 -0.35 0.49
CA PRO A 156 -17.34 -0.34 1.60
C PRO A 156 -17.76 -1.74 2.05
N GLU A 157 -17.88 -2.69 1.12
CA GLU A 157 -18.24 -4.08 1.44
C GLU A 157 -17.09 -4.84 2.08
N ILE A 158 -15.86 -4.62 1.62
CA ILE A 158 -14.65 -5.18 2.23
C ILE A 158 -14.51 -4.66 3.65
N MET A 159 -14.73 -3.37 3.90
CA MET A 159 -14.68 -2.77 5.24
C MET A 159 -15.70 -3.40 6.19
N ARG A 160 -16.92 -3.63 5.71
CA ARG A 160 -17.96 -4.35 6.46
C ARG A 160 -17.49 -5.76 6.84
N LEU A 161 -16.91 -6.51 5.89
CA LEU A 161 -16.40 -7.87 6.13
C LEU A 161 -15.19 -7.86 7.06
N LYS A 162 -14.24 -6.94 6.85
CA LYS A 162 -13.09 -6.69 7.72
C LYS A 162 -13.54 -6.56 9.17
N LYS A 163 -14.49 -5.66 9.44
CA LYS A 163 -15.02 -5.42 10.78
C LYS A 163 -15.75 -6.64 11.36
N LYS A 164 -16.60 -7.29 10.55
CA LYS A 164 -17.37 -8.49 10.96
C LYS A 164 -16.45 -9.64 11.39
N TYR A 165 -15.35 -9.86 10.66
CA TYR A 165 -14.46 -10.99 10.85
C TYR A 165 -13.15 -10.65 11.58
N LYS A 166 -13.00 -9.39 12.03
CA LYS A 166 -11.79 -8.88 12.70
C LYS A 166 -10.50 -9.14 11.91
N ALA A 167 -10.59 -8.99 10.59
CA ALA A 167 -9.44 -9.05 9.71
C ALA A 167 -8.74 -7.69 9.62
N TYR A 168 -7.50 -7.69 9.16
CA TYR A 168 -6.81 -6.48 8.73
C TYR A 168 -7.03 -6.24 7.23
N LEU A 169 -6.77 -5.03 6.76
CA LEU A 169 -6.91 -4.60 5.39
C LEU A 169 -5.65 -3.86 4.93
N TYR A 170 -5.11 -4.33 3.82
CA TYR A 170 -4.04 -3.69 3.06
C TYR A 170 -4.63 -3.19 1.73
N VAL A 171 -4.53 -1.90 1.45
CA VAL A 171 -4.99 -1.30 0.20
C VAL A 171 -3.80 -0.74 -0.56
N ASP A 172 -3.59 -1.24 -1.77
CA ASP A 172 -2.64 -0.69 -2.74
C ASP A 172 -3.35 0.39 -3.59
N GLU A 173 -3.05 1.65 -3.30
CA GLU A 173 -3.59 2.83 -3.95
C GLU A 173 -2.79 3.26 -5.20
N ALA A 174 -1.88 2.43 -5.73
CA ALA A 174 -0.92 2.87 -6.74
C ALA A 174 -1.56 3.46 -8.02
N HIS A 175 -2.78 3.06 -8.37
CA HIS A 175 -3.54 3.60 -9.52
C HIS A 175 -4.67 4.56 -9.13
N SER A 176 -5.03 4.63 -7.85
CA SER A 176 -6.14 5.44 -7.36
C SER A 176 -5.68 6.74 -6.68
N ILE A 177 -4.55 6.74 -5.98
CA ILE A 177 -3.99 7.95 -5.36
C ILE A 177 -3.73 9.01 -6.43
N GLY A 178 -4.23 10.22 -6.21
CA GLY A 178 -4.18 11.34 -7.16
C GLY A 178 -5.12 11.21 -8.37
N ALA A 179 -5.73 10.05 -8.62
CA ALA A 179 -6.61 9.82 -9.77
C ALA A 179 -8.10 9.94 -9.43
N ILE A 180 -8.51 9.51 -8.23
CA ILE A 180 -9.91 9.52 -7.79
C ILE A 180 -10.06 10.08 -6.37
N GLY A 181 -11.31 10.39 -6.03
CA GLY A 181 -11.69 11.04 -4.79
C GLY A 181 -11.77 12.55 -4.92
N PRO A 182 -12.69 13.23 -4.20
CA PRO A 182 -12.87 14.67 -4.29
C PRO A 182 -11.60 15.46 -3.90
N SER A 183 -10.75 14.89 -3.06
CA SER A 183 -9.46 15.46 -2.65
C SER A 183 -8.27 14.81 -3.35
N GLY A 184 -8.50 13.89 -4.30
CA GLY A 184 -7.45 13.12 -4.97
C GLY A 184 -6.71 12.14 -4.04
N LYS A 185 -7.29 11.76 -2.91
CA LYS A 185 -6.61 10.92 -1.90
C LYS A 185 -6.79 9.42 -2.14
N GLY A 186 -7.40 9.01 -3.25
CA GLY A 186 -7.53 7.61 -3.62
C GLY A 186 -8.90 7.00 -3.33
N VAL A 187 -8.96 5.67 -3.29
CA VAL A 187 -10.23 4.94 -3.25
C VAL A 187 -10.97 5.13 -1.92
N VAL A 188 -10.24 5.34 -0.82
CA VAL A 188 -10.84 5.64 0.48
C VAL A 188 -11.63 6.96 0.41
N ASP A 189 -11.01 8.00 -0.14
CA ASP A 189 -11.60 9.33 -0.33
C ASP A 189 -12.75 9.30 -1.35
N TYR A 190 -12.60 8.51 -2.42
CA TYR A 190 -13.66 8.28 -3.40
C TYR A 190 -14.97 7.75 -2.79
N PHE A 191 -14.88 6.88 -1.79
CA PHE A 191 -16.06 6.37 -1.07
C PHE A 191 -16.45 7.19 0.16
N GLY A 192 -15.72 8.27 0.50
CA GLY A 192 -15.96 9.08 1.69
C GLY A 192 -15.78 8.30 3.00
N LEU A 193 -14.86 7.32 3.02
CA LEU A 193 -14.58 6.48 4.18
C LEU A 193 -13.47 7.09 5.05
N ASP A 194 -13.42 6.68 6.32
CA ASP A 194 -12.30 7.05 7.20
C ASP A 194 -11.08 6.18 6.87
N VAL A 195 -9.98 6.83 6.50
CA VAL A 195 -8.70 6.18 6.21
C VAL A 195 -8.13 5.43 7.41
N ARG A 196 -8.49 5.84 8.64
CA ARG A 196 -8.06 5.18 9.87
C ARG A 196 -8.65 3.78 10.04
N ASP A 197 -9.74 3.47 9.32
CA ASP A 197 -10.29 2.13 9.28
C ASP A 197 -9.52 1.21 8.30
N VAL A 198 -8.54 1.70 7.54
CA VAL A 198 -7.62 0.88 6.73
C VAL A 198 -6.30 0.72 7.49
N ASP A 199 -5.83 -0.52 7.67
CA ASP A 199 -4.68 -0.76 8.54
C ASP A 199 -3.35 -0.44 7.86
N ILE A 200 -3.26 -0.70 6.55
CA ILE A 200 -2.05 -0.47 5.76
C ILE A 200 -2.46 0.16 4.43
N MET A 201 -2.04 1.39 4.23
CA MET A 201 -2.17 2.12 2.97
C MET A 201 -0.85 2.06 2.23
N MET A 202 -0.85 1.60 1.00
CA MET A 202 0.32 1.63 0.13
C MET A 202 0.03 2.50 -1.08
N GLY A 203 1.03 3.22 -1.58
CA GLY A 203 0.91 3.91 -2.86
C GLY A 203 2.26 4.10 -3.54
N THR A 204 2.21 4.66 -4.75
CA THR A 204 3.40 4.95 -5.56
C THR A 204 3.47 6.43 -5.92
N PHE A 205 4.69 6.95 -6.00
CA PHE A 205 4.96 8.28 -6.54
C PHE A 205 5.17 8.27 -8.06
N THR A 206 5.30 7.08 -8.67
CA THR A 206 5.69 6.92 -10.08
C THR A 206 4.56 7.12 -11.10
N LYS A 207 3.35 7.45 -10.65
CA LYS A 207 2.17 7.62 -11.52
C LYS A 207 1.62 9.03 -11.42
N SER A 208 0.54 9.23 -10.66
CA SER A 208 -0.10 10.53 -10.48
C SER A 208 0.87 11.62 -10.06
N PHE A 209 1.85 11.30 -9.21
CA PHE A 209 2.81 12.28 -8.70
C PHE A 209 4.02 12.53 -9.62
N GLY A 210 4.20 11.76 -10.70
CA GLY A 210 5.27 11.98 -11.68
C GLY A 210 6.69 11.91 -11.13
N ALA A 211 6.91 11.21 -10.01
CA ALA A 211 8.19 11.13 -9.30
C ALA A 211 8.68 9.67 -9.17
N ALA A 212 9.48 9.36 -8.16
CA ALA A 212 10.06 8.03 -7.94
C ALA A 212 9.72 7.49 -6.55
N GLY A 213 9.61 6.16 -6.44
CA GLY A 213 9.38 5.48 -5.18
C GLY A 213 7.92 5.21 -4.84
N GLY A 214 7.68 4.85 -3.60
CA GLY A 214 6.36 4.62 -3.03
C GLY A 214 6.36 4.79 -1.52
N TYR A 215 5.23 4.50 -0.89
CA TYR A 215 5.08 4.66 0.55
C TYR A 215 4.22 3.55 1.14
N ILE A 216 4.39 3.35 2.44
CA ILE A 216 3.41 2.69 3.31
C ILE A 216 3.01 3.70 4.37
N ALA A 217 1.71 3.85 4.61
CA ALA A 217 1.13 4.78 5.57
C ALA A 217 0.09 4.06 6.45
N GLY A 218 -0.08 4.53 7.68
CA GLY A 218 -1.00 3.91 8.64
C GLY A 218 -0.77 4.41 10.06
N SER A 219 -0.96 3.54 11.05
CA SER A 219 -0.69 3.88 12.45
C SER A 219 0.80 4.12 12.70
N LYS A 220 1.12 4.94 13.70
CA LYS A 220 2.51 5.17 14.11
C LYS A 220 3.19 3.86 14.53
N ALA A 221 2.48 2.98 15.23
CA ALA A 221 2.99 1.68 15.64
C ALA A 221 3.39 0.79 14.45
N LEU A 222 2.62 0.83 13.35
CA LEU A 222 2.96 0.13 12.11
C LEU A 222 4.26 0.67 11.50
N ILE A 223 4.37 1.99 11.38
CA ILE A 223 5.52 2.64 10.77
C ILE A 223 6.78 2.47 11.61
N ASP A 224 6.67 2.60 12.93
CA ASP A 224 7.78 2.35 13.86
C ASP A 224 8.25 0.89 13.77
N HIS A 225 7.33 -0.08 13.64
CA HIS A 225 7.70 -1.47 13.38
C HIS A 225 8.47 -1.63 12.06
N LEU A 226 8.00 -1.01 10.97
CA LEU A 226 8.67 -1.06 9.66
C LEU A 226 10.09 -0.47 9.69
N LYS A 227 10.36 0.51 10.54
CA LYS A 227 11.70 1.09 10.72
C LYS A 227 12.68 0.14 11.40
N THR A 228 12.18 -0.89 12.11
CA THR A 228 13.03 -1.85 12.86
C THR A 228 13.34 -3.13 12.12
N VAL A 229 12.55 -3.47 11.10
CA VAL A 229 12.70 -4.71 10.32
C VAL A 229 13.74 -4.62 9.22
#